data_AF-A0A9Q0J2K5-F1
#
_entry.id   AF-A0A9Q0J2K5-F1
#
_cell.length_a   1.000
_cell.length_b   1.000
_cell.length_c   1.000
_cell.angle_alpha   90.00
_cell.angle_beta   90.00
_cell.angle_gamma   90.00
#
_symmetry.space_group_name_H-M   'P 1'
#
loop_
_entity.id
_entity.type
_entity.pdbx_description
1 polymer ?
#
loop_
_entity_poly.entity_id
_entity_poly.type
_entity_poly.pdbx_seq_one_letter_code
_entity_poly.pdbx_strand_id
1 'polypeptide(L)'
;MPPYPDRITLIRGNHESRQITQVYGFYDECLRKYGSVNVWRYCTDIFDYLSLSALIENKIFSVHGGLSPAISTLDQIRTIDRKQEVPHDGAMCDLLWSDPEDTVDGWGLSPRGAGFLFGGSVVTSFNHANNIDYICRAHQLVMEGYKWMFRSQIVTVWSAPNYCYRCGNVAAILVLDENLDKQFRVFEAAPQESRGTPAKKPAPDYFL
;
A
#
# COMPACT_ATOMS: atom_id res chain seq x y z
N MET A 1 -9.32 -17.38 11.47
CA MET A 1 -9.21 -15.97 11.90
C MET A 1 -7.81 -15.75 12.44
N PRO A 2 -7.17 -14.59 12.19
CA PRO A 2 -5.94 -14.23 12.88
C PRO A 2 -6.18 -14.22 14.40
N PRO A 3 -5.17 -14.56 15.22
CA PRO A 3 -5.34 -14.72 16.68
C PRO A 3 -5.73 -13.43 17.42
N TYR A 4 -5.59 -12.25 16.79
CA TYR A 4 -5.90 -10.94 17.37
C TYR A 4 -6.65 -10.02 16.38
N PRO A 5 -7.91 -10.36 16.03
CA PRO A 5 -8.65 -9.64 14.98
C PRO A 5 -8.88 -8.16 15.32
N ASP A 6 -8.99 -7.82 16.61
CA ASP A 6 -9.22 -6.44 17.07
C ASP A 6 -7.92 -5.64 17.29
N ARG A 7 -6.75 -6.25 17.04
CA ARG A 7 -5.43 -5.59 17.23
C ARG A 7 -4.67 -5.37 15.94
N ILE A 8 -5.05 -6.05 14.86
CA ILE A 8 -4.37 -5.99 13.57
C ILE A 8 -5.41 -5.81 12.48
N THR A 9 -5.30 -4.69 11.77
CA THR A 9 -6.05 -4.45 10.53
C THR A 9 -5.09 -4.57 9.35
N LEU A 10 -5.48 -5.38 8.36
CA LEU A 10 -4.79 -5.46 7.07
C LEU A 10 -5.65 -4.76 6.03
N ILE A 11 -5.05 -3.84 5.29
CA ILE A 11 -5.64 -3.24 4.09
C ILE A 11 -5.02 -3.89 2.84
N ARG A 12 -5.79 -3.94 1.76
CA ARG A 12 -5.36 -4.50 0.48
C ARG A 12 -4.35 -3.57 -0.17
N GLY A 13 -3.24 -4.11 -0.67
CA GLY A 13 -2.35 -3.41 -1.59
C GLY A 13 -2.57 -3.86 -3.03
N ASN A 14 -1.89 -3.22 -3.97
CA ASN A 14 -1.97 -3.59 -5.38
C ASN A 14 -1.32 -4.96 -5.67
N HIS A 15 -0.42 -5.44 -4.80
CA HIS A 15 0.21 -6.76 -4.93
C HIS A 15 -0.67 -7.91 -4.41
N GLU A 16 -1.72 -7.63 -3.64
CA GLU A 16 -2.73 -8.61 -3.23
C GLU A 16 -3.77 -8.83 -4.35
N SER A 17 -3.25 -9.17 -5.54
CA SER A 17 -3.97 -9.37 -6.81
C SER A 17 -3.45 -10.63 -7.51
N ARG A 18 -4.33 -11.38 -8.16
CA ARG A 18 -3.94 -12.59 -8.92
C ARG A 18 -2.95 -12.24 -10.03
N GLN A 19 -3.20 -11.17 -10.78
CA GLN A 19 -2.36 -10.77 -11.91
C GLN A 19 -0.95 -10.38 -11.46
N ILE A 20 -0.85 -9.54 -10.42
CA ILE A 20 0.44 -9.06 -9.91
C ILE A 20 1.23 -10.20 -9.25
N THR A 21 0.58 -11.07 -8.46
CA THR A 21 1.28 -12.18 -7.80
C THR A 21 1.83 -13.25 -8.76
N GLN A 22 1.23 -13.41 -9.94
CA GLN A 22 1.72 -14.31 -10.99
C GLN A 22 3.01 -13.82 -11.64
N VAL A 23 3.19 -12.50 -11.74
CA VAL A 23 4.36 -11.89 -12.39
C VAL A 23 5.47 -11.61 -11.37
N TYR A 24 5.12 -11.18 -10.16
CA TYR A 24 6.07 -10.68 -9.16
C TYR A 24 6.42 -11.70 -8.06
N GLY A 25 6.30 -12.99 -8.38
CA GLY A 25 6.98 -14.07 -7.67
C GLY A 25 6.23 -14.78 -6.54
N PHE A 26 5.11 -14.25 -6.04
CA PHE A 26 4.35 -14.93 -4.99
C PHE A 26 3.75 -16.26 -5.47
N TYR A 27 3.27 -16.32 -6.72
CA TYR A 27 2.80 -17.55 -7.35
C TYR A 27 3.90 -18.62 -7.39
N ASP A 28 5.06 -18.28 -7.94
CA ASP A 28 6.20 -19.18 -8.09
C ASP A 28 6.76 -19.62 -6.74
N GLU A 29 6.79 -18.72 -5.76
CA GLU A 29 7.18 -19.06 -4.40
C GLU A 29 6.25 -20.12 -3.80
N CYS A 30 4.93 -19.94 -3.92
CA CYS A 30 3.96 -20.91 -3.45
C CYS A 30 4.13 -22.27 -4.14
N LEU A 31 4.24 -22.26 -5.48
CA LEU A 31 4.43 -23.48 -6.24
C LEU A 31 5.73 -24.21 -5.83
N ARG A 32 6.83 -23.47 -5.68
CA ARG A 32 8.13 -24.02 -5.31
C ARG A 32 8.16 -24.58 -3.89
N LYS A 33 7.53 -23.90 -2.92
CA LYS A 33 7.54 -24.31 -1.50
C LYS A 33 6.56 -25.45 -1.20
N TYR A 34 5.41 -25.48 -1.87
CA TYR A 34 4.31 -26.40 -1.54
C TYR A 34 4.05 -27.45 -2.62
N GLY A 35 4.73 -27.39 -3.77
CA GLY A 35 4.56 -28.33 -4.89
C GLY A 35 3.21 -28.23 -5.60
N SER A 36 2.39 -27.23 -5.26
CA SER A 36 1.04 -27.01 -5.78
C SER A 36 0.66 -25.54 -5.71
N VAL A 37 -0.22 -25.11 -6.63
CA VAL A 37 -0.78 -23.76 -6.67
C VAL A 37 -1.90 -23.53 -5.66
N ASN A 38 -2.32 -24.56 -4.92
CA ASN A 38 -3.47 -24.45 -4.01
C ASN A 38 -3.26 -23.38 -2.92
N VAL A 39 -2.04 -23.27 -2.36
CA VAL A 39 -1.74 -22.24 -1.37
C VAL A 39 -1.89 -20.84 -1.96
N TRP A 40 -1.36 -20.61 -3.17
CA TRP A 40 -1.53 -19.35 -3.89
C TRP A 40 -3.02 -19.03 -4.10
N ARG A 41 -3.80 -20.02 -4.56
CA ARG A 41 -5.26 -19.87 -4.77
C ARG A 41 -5.97 -19.43 -3.47
N TYR A 42 -5.71 -20.14 -2.36
CA TYR A 42 -6.31 -19.79 -1.08
C TYR A 42 -5.91 -18.41 -0.58
N CYS A 43 -4.65 -18.01 -0.77
CA CYS A 43 -4.22 -16.65 -0.44
C CYS A 43 -4.94 -15.61 -1.30
N THR A 44 -5.01 -15.80 -2.62
CA THR A 44 -5.69 -14.86 -3.52
C THR A 44 -7.19 -14.77 -3.27
N ASP A 45 -7.83 -15.86 -2.86
CA ASP A 45 -9.24 -15.83 -2.48
C ASP A 45 -9.45 -15.02 -1.20
N ILE A 46 -8.50 -15.04 -0.26
CA ILE A 46 -8.54 -14.20 0.95
C ILE A 46 -8.27 -12.72 0.61
N PHE A 47 -7.38 -12.44 -0.35
CA PHE A 47 -7.05 -11.07 -0.75
C PHE A 47 -8.29 -10.27 -1.17
N ASP A 48 -9.28 -10.92 -1.79
CA ASP A 48 -10.55 -10.29 -2.19
C ASP A 48 -11.37 -9.78 -1.00
N TYR A 49 -11.15 -10.30 0.21
CA TYR A 49 -11.88 -9.88 1.41
C TYR A 49 -11.22 -8.73 2.17
N LEU A 50 -9.95 -8.42 1.88
CA LEU A 50 -9.19 -7.37 2.55
C LEU A 50 -9.87 -6.00 2.36
N SER A 51 -9.85 -5.18 3.40
CA SER A 51 -10.40 -3.83 3.35
C SER A 51 -9.57 -2.95 2.40
N LEU A 52 -10.20 -2.08 1.63
CA LEU A 52 -9.47 -1.18 0.71
C LEU A 52 -8.77 -0.02 1.44
N SER A 53 -9.30 0.36 2.61
CA SER A 53 -8.81 1.47 3.40
C SER A 53 -9.21 1.31 4.87
N ALA A 54 -8.60 2.10 5.74
CA ALA A 54 -8.97 2.25 7.15
C ALA A 54 -9.14 3.73 7.50
N LEU A 55 -10.00 4.02 8.47
CA LEU A 55 -10.14 5.35 9.04
C LEU A 55 -9.82 5.26 10.53
N ILE A 56 -8.76 5.93 10.96
CA ILE A 56 -8.25 5.88 12.34
C ILE A 56 -8.76 7.12 13.07
N GLU A 57 -9.49 6.91 14.16
CA GLU A 57 -10.08 7.96 15.01
C GLU A 57 -10.86 9.05 14.25
N ASN A 58 -11.47 8.69 13.09
CA ASN A 58 -12.14 9.64 12.19
C ASN A 58 -11.25 10.79 11.67
N LYS A 59 -9.93 10.69 11.85
CA LYS A 59 -8.98 11.76 11.56
C LYS A 59 -7.94 11.39 10.52
N ILE A 60 -7.61 10.12 10.39
CA ILE A 60 -6.51 9.68 9.52
C ILE A 60 -7.04 8.66 8.55
N PHE A 61 -7.07 9.01 7.28
CA PHE A 61 -7.46 8.09 6.22
C PHE A 61 -6.24 7.29 5.76
N SER A 62 -6.28 5.97 5.89
CA SER A 62 -5.22 5.09 5.44
C SER A 62 -5.65 4.26 4.23
N VAL A 63 -4.82 4.30 3.19
CA VAL A 63 -5.05 3.61 1.91
C VAL A 63 -3.70 3.20 1.34
N HIS A 64 -3.60 2.09 0.60
CA HIS A 64 -2.31 1.66 0.04
C HIS A 64 -1.79 2.61 -1.04
N GLY A 65 -2.61 2.79 -2.08
CA GLY A 65 -2.37 3.67 -3.22
C GLY A 65 -2.69 5.11 -2.85
N GLY A 66 -3.77 5.68 -3.37
CA GLY A 66 -4.06 7.08 -3.15
C GLY A 66 -5.51 7.42 -3.41
N LEU A 67 -5.75 8.63 -3.91
CA LEU A 67 -7.10 9.10 -4.20
C LEU A 67 -7.57 8.65 -5.58
N SER A 68 -8.89 8.70 -5.79
CA SER A 68 -9.53 8.46 -7.09
C SER A 68 -10.33 9.69 -7.54
N PRO A 69 -10.33 10.05 -8.83
CA PRO A 69 -11.20 11.09 -9.36
C PRO A 69 -12.70 10.73 -9.23
N ALA A 70 -13.02 9.44 -9.08
CA ALA A 70 -14.39 8.96 -8.89
C ALA A 70 -14.86 9.01 -7.42
N ILE A 71 -13.96 9.30 -6.46
CA ILE A 71 -14.24 9.31 -5.03
C ILE A 71 -13.97 10.70 -4.46
N SER A 72 -15.02 11.36 -4.00
CA SER A 72 -14.93 12.63 -3.26
C SER A 72 -15.14 12.44 -1.75
N THR A 73 -15.80 11.35 -1.34
CA THR A 73 -16.16 11.09 0.05
C THR A 73 -15.80 9.68 0.52
N LEU A 74 -15.53 9.53 1.82
CA LEU A 74 -15.25 8.23 2.45
C LEU A 74 -16.44 7.26 2.33
N ASP A 75 -17.67 7.77 2.28
CA ASP A 75 -18.87 6.94 2.11
C ASP A 75 -18.93 6.25 0.75
N GLN A 76 -18.44 6.89 -0.31
CA GLN A 76 -18.32 6.26 -1.63
C GLN A 76 -17.36 5.07 -1.63
N ILE A 77 -16.36 5.04 -0.74
CA ILE A 77 -15.47 3.88 -0.61
C ILE A 77 -16.22 2.69 0.02
N ARG A 78 -17.15 2.96 0.94
CA ARG A 78 -17.94 1.93 1.63
C ARG A 78 -18.91 1.20 0.69
N THR A 79 -19.28 1.82 -0.43
CA THR A 79 -20.20 1.22 -1.42
C THR A 79 -19.50 0.38 -2.48
N ILE A 80 -18.15 0.37 -2.51
CA ILE A 80 -17.38 -0.45 -3.45
C ILE A 80 -17.54 -1.92 -3.07
N ASP A 81 -18.01 -2.74 -4.01
CA ASP A 81 -17.93 -4.19 -3.86
C ASP A 81 -16.47 -4.63 -4.01
N ARG A 82 -15.80 -4.82 -2.88
CA ARG A 82 -14.37 -5.18 -2.86
C ARG A 82 -14.10 -6.66 -3.08
N LYS A 83 -15.12 -7.52 -3.01
CA LYS A 83 -14.99 -9.01 -3.02
C LYS A 83 -14.79 -9.55 -4.43
N GLN A 84 -13.81 -8.99 -5.12
CA GLN A 84 -13.45 -9.31 -6.49
C GLN A 84 -11.97 -9.07 -6.71
N GLU A 85 -11.45 -9.56 -7.84
CA GLU A 85 -10.13 -9.19 -8.33
C GLU A 85 -10.05 -7.68 -8.55
N VAL A 86 -8.87 -7.09 -8.34
CA VAL A 86 -8.65 -5.66 -8.59
C VAL A 86 -8.91 -5.37 -10.09
N PRO A 87 -9.87 -4.50 -10.42
CA PRO A 87 -10.11 -4.12 -11.81
C PRO A 87 -8.92 -3.35 -12.41
N HIS A 88 -8.86 -3.27 -13.74
CA HIS A 88 -7.82 -2.50 -14.44
C HIS A 88 -8.02 -0.98 -14.34
N ASP A 89 -9.24 -0.52 -14.07
CA ASP A 89 -9.61 0.89 -13.94
C ASP A 89 -10.68 1.12 -12.85
N GLY A 90 -11.02 2.38 -12.64
CA GLY A 90 -12.07 2.80 -11.71
C GLY A 90 -11.62 2.89 -10.24
N ALA A 91 -12.58 3.22 -9.39
CA ALA A 91 -12.35 3.64 -8.00
C ALA A 91 -11.49 2.66 -7.17
N MET A 92 -11.72 1.35 -7.31
CA MET A 92 -10.95 0.34 -6.58
C MET A 92 -9.50 0.25 -7.09
N CYS A 93 -9.29 0.36 -8.40
CA CYS A 93 -7.94 0.39 -8.99
C CYS A 93 -7.17 1.62 -8.48
N ASP A 94 -7.79 2.80 -8.57
CA ASP A 94 -7.18 4.07 -8.17
C ASP A 94 -6.76 4.09 -6.70
N LEU A 95 -7.60 3.58 -5.79
CA LEU A 95 -7.28 3.47 -4.36
C LEU A 95 -6.00 2.64 -4.12
N LEU A 96 -5.67 1.70 -5.00
CA LEU A 96 -4.51 0.82 -4.84
C LEU A 96 -3.28 1.27 -5.66
N TRP A 97 -3.47 2.09 -6.69
CA TRP A 97 -2.41 2.42 -7.67
C TRP A 97 -2.07 3.92 -7.80
N SER A 98 -2.94 4.82 -7.37
CA SER A 98 -2.70 6.26 -7.53
C SER A 98 -1.57 6.79 -6.65
N ASP A 99 -0.89 7.83 -7.12
CA ASP A 99 0.29 8.42 -6.49
C ASP A 99 0.22 9.95 -6.34
N PRO A 100 0.64 10.51 -5.19
CA PRO A 100 0.81 11.95 -5.06
C PRO A 100 2.01 12.45 -5.88
N GLU A 101 1.88 13.60 -6.53
CA GLU A 101 2.93 14.22 -7.36
C GLU A 101 2.98 15.74 -7.17
N ASP A 102 4.18 16.29 -6.92
CA ASP A 102 4.40 17.73 -6.66
C ASP A 102 4.25 18.58 -7.92
N THR A 103 4.54 17.99 -9.09
CA THR A 103 4.53 18.67 -10.39
C THR A 103 3.14 18.70 -11.07
N VAL A 104 2.16 18.03 -10.49
CA VAL A 104 0.78 17.97 -11.00
C VAL A 104 -0.12 18.87 -10.16
N ASP A 105 -0.88 19.75 -10.82
CA ASP A 105 -2.03 20.41 -10.21
C ASP A 105 -3.31 19.69 -10.64
N GLY A 106 -4.11 19.21 -9.67
CA GLY A 106 -5.27 18.37 -9.97
C GLY A 106 -4.90 16.91 -10.22
N TRP A 107 -5.36 16.35 -11.34
CA TRP A 107 -5.17 14.94 -11.72
C TRP A 107 -4.27 14.81 -12.95
N GLY A 108 -3.43 13.78 -12.97
CA GLY A 108 -2.58 13.42 -14.10
C GLY A 108 -2.62 11.92 -14.39
N LEU A 109 -2.23 11.51 -15.60
CA LEU A 109 -2.13 10.10 -15.95
C LEU A 109 -0.95 9.45 -15.22
N SER A 110 -1.18 8.28 -14.63
CA SER A 110 -0.13 7.51 -13.96
C SER A 110 0.83 6.89 -14.98
N PRO A 111 2.16 7.06 -14.83
CA PRO A 111 3.14 6.38 -15.67
C PRO A 111 3.19 4.87 -15.42
N ARG A 112 2.51 4.36 -14.37
CA ARG A 112 2.40 2.92 -14.06
C ARG A 112 1.44 2.18 -14.99
N GLY A 113 0.62 2.90 -15.77
CA GLY A 113 -0.43 2.31 -16.59
C GLY A 113 -1.72 1.95 -15.83
N ALA A 114 -1.80 2.27 -14.54
CA ALA A 114 -2.97 2.11 -13.68
C ALA A 114 -3.02 3.22 -12.61
N GLY A 115 -4.22 3.62 -12.21
CA GLY A 115 -4.45 4.75 -11.30
C GLY A 115 -4.09 6.12 -11.90
N PHE A 116 -4.01 7.13 -11.04
CA PHE A 116 -3.72 8.51 -11.42
C PHE A 116 -2.61 9.12 -10.57
N LEU A 117 -1.94 10.13 -11.12
CA LEU A 117 -1.20 11.10 -10.33
C LEU A 117 -2.18 12.14 -9.76
N PHE A 118 -1.94 12.62 -8.55
CA PHE A 118 -2.74 13.67 -7.95
C PHE A 118 -1.92 14.70 -7.17
N GLY A 119 -2.31 15.97 -7.32
CA GLY A 119 -1.65 17.11 -6.70
C GLY A 119 -2.19 17.48 -5.31
N GLY A 120 -1.53 18.47 -4.69
CA GLY A 120 -1.91 18.96 -3.36
C GLY A 120 -3.31 19.59 -3.28
N SER A 121 -3.82 20.14 -4.38
CA SER A 121 -5.19 20.68 -4.47
C SER A 121 -6.25 19.58 -4.29
N VAL A 122 -6.01 18.39 -4.86
CA VAL A 122 -6.87 17.20 -4.68
C VAL A 122 -6.84 16.73 -3.23
N VAL A 123 -5.65 16.61 -2.64
CA VAL A 123 -5.49 16.20 -1.23
C VAL A 123 -6.18 17.18 -0.28
N THR A 124 -5.98 18.48 -0.48
CA THR A 124 -6.61 19.53 0.35
C THR A 124 -8.13 19.41 0.29
N SER A 125 -8.68 19.27 -0.92
CA SER A 125 -10.13 19.19 -1.14
C SER A 125 -10.72 17.93 -0.51
N PHE A 126 -10.07 16.79 -0.69
CA PHE A 126 -10.52 15.52 -0.12
C PHE A 126 -10.47 15.55 1.42
N ASN A 127 -9.38 16.04 2.01
CA ASN A 127 -9.26 16.10 3.47
C ASN A 127 -10.32 17.01 4.08
N HIS A 128 -10.54 18.18 3.49
CA HIS A 128 -11.56 19.13 3.93
C HIS A 128 -12.98 18.55 3.81
N ALA A 129 -13.32 17.96 2.66
CA ALA A 129 -14.65 17.38 2.43
C ALA A 129 -14.99 16.23 3.39
N ASN A 130 -13.97 15.51 3.85
CA ASN A 130 -14.13 14.34 4.71
C ASN A 130 -13.80 14.61 6.19
N ASN A 131 -13.46 15.85 6.55
CA ASN A 131 -13.08 16.26 7.91
C ASN A 131 -11.95 15.40 8.52
N ILE A 132 -10.99 14.99 7.69
CA ILE A 132 -9.79 14.27 8.11
C ILE A 132 -8.58 15.21 8.15
N ASP A 133 -7.62 14.91 9.01
CA ASP A 133 -6.44 15.73 9.20
C ASP A 133 -5.42 15.47 8.08
N TYR A 134 -5.17 14.20 7.75
CA TYR A 134 -4.26 13.80 6.67
C TYR A 134 -4.50 12.38 6.15
N ILE A 135 -3.86 12.07 5.03
CA ILE A 135 -3.87 10.74 4.39
C ILE A 135 -2.55 10.01 4.73
N CYS A 136 -2.62 8.75 5.13
CA CYS A 136 -1.47 7.88 5.37
C CYS A 136 -1.45 6.74 4.34
N ARG A 137 -0.43 6.72 3.47
CA ARG A 137 -0.35 5.76 2.37
C ARG A 137 1.00 5.11 2.20
N ALA A 138 1.11 4.15 1.28
CA ALA A 138 2.32 3.37 1.03
C ALA A 138 2.74 3.42 -0.45
N HIS A 139 2.85 2.27 -1.14
CA HIS A 139 3.05 2.06 -2.59
C HIS A 139 4.31 2.67 -3.27
N GLN A 140 4.70 3.90 -2.97
CA GLN A 140 5.91 4.54 -3.48
C GLN A 140 7.10 4.28 -2.55
N LEU A 141 8.19 3.81 -3.14
CA LEU A 141 9.49 3.75 -2.48
C LEU A 141 9.94 5.16 -2.11
N VAL A 142 10.32 5.34 -0.85
CA VAL A 142 10.91 6.57 -0.31
C VAL A 142 12.22 6.21 0.40
N MET A 143 13.31 6.92 0.07
CA MET A 143 14.65 6.55 0.50
C MET A 143 14.83 6.63 2.01
N GLU A 144 14.15 7.59 2.63
CA GLU A 144 14.16 7.92 4.05
C GLU A 144 13.12 7.11 4.85
N GLY A 145 12.41 6.18 4.20
CA GLY A 145 11.38 5.33 4.80
C GLY A 145 10.01 6.01 4.95
N TYR A 146 9.94 7.35 4.99
CA TYR A 146 8.69 8.09 4.91
C TYR A 146 8.87 9.46 4.24
N LYS A 147 7.80 10.02 3.66
CA LYS A 147 7.80 11.36 3.05
C LYS A 147 6.47 12.06 3.26
N TRP A 148 6.50 13.26 3.83
CA TRP A 148 5.35 14.17 3.86
C TRP A 148 5.29 15.00 2.58
N MET A 149 4.09 15.24 2.06
CA MET A 149 3.85 16.12 0.92
C MET A 149 2.71 17.10 1.22
N PHE A 150 2.62 18.15 0.41
CA PHE A 150 1.50 19.09 0.40
C PHE A 150 1.19 19.71 1.77
N ARG A 151 2.20 20.30 2.43
CA ARG A 151 2.07 20.90 3.78
C ARG A 151 1.60 19.89 4.84
N SER A 152 2.15 18.69 4.78
CA SER A 152 1.88 17.58 5.71
C SER A 152 0.42 17.08 5.69
N GLN A 153 -0.26 17.20 4.55
CA GLN A 153 -1.63 16.70 4.37
C GLN A 153 -1.70 15.25 3.86
N ILE A 154 -0.57 14.72 3.40
CA ILE A 154 -0.41 13.31 3.04
C ILE A 154 1.00 12.83 3.41
N VAL A 155 1.09 11.61 3.90
CA VAL A 155 2.37 10.92 4.16
C VAL A 155 2.43 9.60 3.44
N THR A 156 3.56 9.35 2.79
CA THR A 156 3.97 8.02 2.31
C THR A 156 4.83 7.36 3.38
N VAL A 157 4.52 6.12 3.75
CA VAL A 157 5.28 5.28 4.69
C VAL A 157 5.69 4.00 3.98
N TRP A 158 6.97 3.66 4.04
CA TRP A 158 7.55 2.48 3.41
C TRP A 158 8.27 1.62 4.44
N SER A 159 7.86 0.36 4.58
CA SER A 159 8.34 -0.51 5.66
C SER A 159 9.26 -1.65 5.19
N ALA A 160 9.74 -1.64 3.93
CA ALA A 160 10.66 -2.64 3.39
C ALA A 160 12.07 -2.06 3.17
N PRO A 161 13.03 -2.25 4.10
CA PRO A 161 14.35 -1.66 4.00
C PRO A 161 15.21 -2.40 2.97
N ASN A 162 16.11 -1.66 2.32
CA ASN A 162 16.91 -2.12 1.18
C ASN A 162 16.08 -2.92 0.18
N TYR A 163 15.04 -2.28 -0.35
CA TYR A 163 14.06 -2.91 -1.22
C TYR A 163 14.74 -3.64 -2.38
N CYS A 164 14.30 -4.88 -2.61
CA CYS A 164 14.86 -5.79 -3.61
C CYS A 164 16.37 -6.03 -3.51
N TYR A 165 16.97 -5.81 -2.32
CA TYR A 165 18.41 -5.86 -2.06
C TYR A 165 19.24 -4.89 -2.91
N ARG A 166 18.60 -3.89 -3.51
CA ARG A 166 19.19 -3.01 -4.52
C ARG A 166 19.03 -1.53 -4.21
N CYS A 167 17.89 -1.14 -3.63
CA CYS A 167 17.55 0.27 -3.51
C CYS A 167 18.31 1.00 -2.40
N GLY A 168 18.75 0.30 -1.35
CA GLY A 168 19.49 0.94 -0.24
C GLY A 168 18.67 1.88 0.64
N ASN A 169 17.34 1.95 0.48
CA ASN A 169 16.46 2.75 1.31
C ASN A 169 16.38 2.24 2.76
N VAL A 170 16.09 3.12 3.70
CA VAL A 170 15.63 2.72 5.04
C VAL A 170 14.11 2.49 5.03
N ALA A 171 13.58 1.96 6.12
CA ALA A 171 12.16 1.73 6.31
C ALA A 171 11.64 2.48 7.54
N ALA A 172 10.34 2.75 7.57
CA ALA A 172 9.69 3.41 8.68
C ALA A 172 8.37 2.74 9.07
N ILE A 173 7.98 2.94 10.33
CA ILE A 173 6.64 2.70 10.86
C ILE A 173 6.16 4.02 11.47
N LEU A 174 4.94 4.44 11.12
CA LEU A 174 4.26 5.54 11.81
C LEU A 174 3.57 4.99 13.06
N VAL A 175 4.00 5.46 14.22
CA VAL A 175 3.38 5.18 15.51
C VAL A 175 2.50 6.36 15.88
N LEU A 176 1.26 6.04 16.26
CA LEU A 176 0.29 6.98 16.82
C LEU A 176 0.06 6.56 18.27
N ASP A 177 0.15 7.52 19.19
CA ASP A 177 -0.22 7.27 20.58
C ASP A 177 -1.73 7.51 20.82
N GLU A 178 -2.13 7.45 22.09
CA GLU A 178 -3.52 7.68 22.53
C GLU A 178 -4.06 9.08 22.24
N ASN A 179 -3.19 10.07 22.02
CA ASN A 179 -3.56 11.44 21.64
C ASN A 179 -3.40 11.70 20.14
N LEU A 180 -3.11 10.66 19.35
CA LEU A 180 -2.78 10.75 17.92
C LEU A 180 -1.50 11.54 17.63
N ASP A 181 -0.61 11.66 18.61
CA ASP A 181 0.72 12.22 18.41
C ASP A 181 1.56 11.24 17.58
N LYS A 182 2.31 11.82 16.65
CA LYS A 182 2.95 11.08 15.55
C LYS A 182 4.42 10.88 15.85
N GLN A 183 4.87 9.63 15.81
CA GLN A 183 6.29 9.29 15.88
C GLN A 183 6.67 8.33 14.75
N PHE A 184 7.68 8.66 13.97
CA PHE A 184 8.27 7.72 13.02
C PHE A 184 9.36 6.90 13.69
N ARG A 185 9.25 5.57 13.60
CA ARG A 185 10.32 4.64 13.95
C ARG A 185 11.01 4.19 12.67
N VAL A 186 12.19 4.73 12.41
CA VAL A 186 13.00 4.40 11.23
C VAL A 186 13.94 3.24 11.57
N PHE A 187 14.09 2.30 10.63
CA PHE A 187 14.92 1.11 10.81
C PHE A 187 15.58 0.68 9.50
N GLU A 188 16.75 0.04 9.63
CA GLU A 188 17.52 -0.51 8.53
C GLU A 188 17.23 -2.00 8.32
N ALA A 189 17.79 -2.56 7.25
CA ALA A 189 17.65 -3.97 6.95
C ALA A 189 18.40 -4.82 8.00
N ALA A 190 17.74 -5.83 8.56
CA ALA A 190 18.33 -6.69 9.60
C ALA A 190 19.68 -7.31 9.14
N PRO A 191 20.67 -7.53 10.04
CA PRO A 191 21.97 -8.11 9.69
C PRO A 191 21.84 -9.45 8.96
N GLN A 192 22.74 -9.75 8.03
CA GLN A 192 22.67 -10.95 7.20
C GLN A 192 22.67 -12.26 8.02
N GLU A 193 23.33 -12.28 9.17
CA GLU A 193 23.37 -13.43 10.10
C GLU A 193 22.00 -13.75 10.73
N SER A 194 21.14 -12.73 10.83
CA SER A 194 19.75 -12.87 11.32
C SER A 194 18.74 -13.16 10.19
N ARG A 195 19.16 -13.03 8.92
CA ARG A 195 18.34 -13.41 7.76
C ARG A 195 18.51 -14.91 7.59
N GLY A 196 17.44 -15.68 7.78
CA GLY A 196 17.45 -17.14 7.55
C GLY A 196 18.11 -17.48 6.22
N THR A 197 18.81 -18.62 6.15
CA THR A 197 19.63 -19.01 5.01
C THR A 197 18.84 -18.84 3.70
N PRO A 198 19.30 -18.03 2.74
CA PRO A 198 18.64 -17.93 1.45
C PRO A 198 18.47 -19.33 0.86
N ALA A 199 17.31 -19.61 0.26
CA ALA A 199 17.13 -20.86 -0.47
C ALA A 199 18.31 -21.04 -1.44
N LYS A 200 18.85 -22.26 -1.56
CA LYS A 200 20.02 -22.59 -2.41
C LYS A 200 19.87 -22.25 -3.91
N LYS A 201 18.75 -21.63 -4.32
CA LYS A 201 18.49 -21.15 -5.68
C LYS A 201 18.35 -19.63 -5.64
N PRO A 202 18.95 -18.90 -6.60
CA PRO A 202 18.81 -17.45 -6.68
C PRO A 202 17.33 -17.06 -6.69
N ALA A 203 17.01 -15.98 -5.97
CA ALA A 203 15.70 -15.35 -6.08
C ALA A 203 15.49 -14.97 -7.55
N PRO A 204 14.34 -15.30 -8.17
CA PRO A 204 14.10 -14.92 -9.55
C PRO A 204 14.05 -13.40 -9.68
N ASP A 205 14.54 -12.87 -10.80
CA ASP A 205 14.57 -11.44 -11.09
C ASP A 205 13.16 -10.95 -11.46
N TYR A 206 12.33 -10.72 -10.45
CA TYR A 206 10.96 -10.21 -10.61
C TYR A 206 10.87 -8.69 -10.71
N PHE A 207 11.95 -7.96 -10.40
CA PHE A 207 11.99 -6.50 -10.32
C PHE A 207 12.99 -5.90 -11.32
N LEU A 208 12.89 -6.33 -12.59
CA LEU A 208 13.58 -5.73 -13.73
C LEU A 208 12.66 -4.78 -14.49
#